data_AF-A0A7J9MUE8-F1
#
_entry.id   AF-A0A7J9MUE8-F1
#
_cell.length_a   1.000
_cell.length_b   1.000
_cell.length_c   1.000
_cell.angle_alpha   90.00
_cell.angle_beta   90.00
_cell.angle_gamma   90.00
#
_symmetry.space_group_name_H-M   'P 1'
#
loop_
_entity.id
_entity.type
_entity.pdbx_description
1 polymer ?
#
loop_
_entity_poly.entity_id
_entity_poly.type
_entity_poly.pdbx_seq_one_letter_code
_entity_poly.pdbx_strand_id
1 'polypeptide(L)'
;MEWGNFWSSHLPRTSYDIELDAESPNPNDQGFEKMISGMYLGDIVRRVILRMSEESDVFGPVSSRLYLPFTLRTPLMAAMHEDDSPELTQVARILKDVLDIPDIPLKARKLVVKICDVVTRRAARLAAAGIVGILKKIGRDGSGGITGGRSRSDIKMRRTAVAVEGSLYTQYTMFREYLHEALNEILGEDIARHVVVIVTEDGSGTGAALLAASHSSEN
;
A
#
# COMPACT_ATOMS: atom_id res chain seq x y z
N MET A 1 -3.53 6.23 16.91
CA MET A 1 -4.39 7.03 16.00
C MET A 1 -4.82 6.06 14.92
N GLU A 2 -6.09 5.68 14.90
CA GLU A 2 -6.64 4.77 13.88
C GLU A 2 -7.05 5.59 12.66
N TRP A 3 -6.21 5.55 11.63
CA TRP A 3 -6.38 6.30 10.38
C TRP A 3 -6.86 5.45 9.19
N GLY A 4 -7.09 4.15 9.39
CA GLY A 4 -7.66 3.27 8.36
C GLY A 4 -9.03 3.77 7.87
N ASN A 5 -9.79 4.41 8.77
CA ASN A 5 -11.07 5.03 8.46
C ASN A 5 -10.96 6.50 8.01
N PHE A 6 -9.76 6.98 7.67
CA PHE A 6 -9.61 8.34 7.17
C PHE A 6 -10.45 8.53 5.90
N TRP A 7 -11.21 9.62 5.86
CA TRP A 7 -12.10 9.96 4.75
C TRP A 7 -11.81 11.37 4.25
N SER A 8 -11.71 11.54 2.93
CA SER A 8 -11.58 12.83 2.27
C SER A 8 -12.07 12.75 0.84
N SER A 9 -12.74 13.80 0.35
CA SER A 9 -13.10 13.95 -1.07
C SER A 9 -11.88 14.02 -2.00
N HIS A 10 -10.69 14.24 -1.44
CA HIS A 10 -9.43 14.29 -2.17
C HIS A 10 -8.78 12.90 -2.32
N LEU A 11 -9.33 11.85 -1.70
CA LEU A 11 -8.84 10.49 -1.93
C LEU A 11 -9.17 10.07 -3.37
N PRO A 12 -8.17 9.60 -4.15
CA PRO A 12 -8.35 9.27 -5.55
C PRO A 12 -8.99 7.88 -5.71
N ARG A 13 -10.23 7.72 -5.23
CA ARG A 13 -10.98 6.46 -5.39
C ARG A 13 -11.37 6.26 -6.85
N THR A 14 -11.06 5.10 -7.37
CA THR A 14 -11.50 4.62 -8.68
C THR A 14 -12.82 3.88 -8.55
N SER A 15 -13.46 3.54 -9.69
CA SER A 15 -14.63 2.64 -9.69
C SER A 15 -14.30 1.29 -9.02
N TYR A 16 -13.08 0.77 -9.22
CA TYR A 16 -12.63 -0.49 -8.61
C TYR A 16 -12.59 -0.43 -7.08
N ASP A 17 -12.20 0.72 -6.50
CA ASP A 17 -12.19 0.90 -5.04
C ASP A 17 -13.63 1.02 -4.50
N ILE A 18 -14.52 1.67 -5.24
CA ILE A 18 -15.93 1.84 -4.87
C ILE A 18 -16.64 0.49 -4.88
N GLU A 19 -16.44 -0.32 -5.92
CA GLU A 19 -17.00 -1.67 -6.02
C GLU A 19 -16.44 -2.60 -4.93
N LEU A 20 -15.12 -2.56 -4.69
CA LEU A 20 -14.50 -3.33 -3.61
C LEU A 20 -15.07 -2.95 -2.24
N ASP A 21 -15.27 -1.66 -1.98
CA ASP A 21 -15.87 -1.18 -0.74
C ASP A 21 -17.33 -1.64 -0.58
N ALA A 22 -18.13 -1.55 -1.65
CA ALA A 22 -19.53 -1.97 -1.65
C ALA A 22 -19.70 -3.47 -1.38
N GLU A 23 -18.79 -4.32 -1.86
CA GLU A 23 -18.81 -5.77 -1.67
C GLU A 23 -18.08 -6.24 -0.40
N SER A 24 -17.42 -5.32 0.32
CA SER A 24 -16.68 -5.66 1.55
C SER A 24 -17.63 -5.95 2.72
N PRO A 25 -17.16 -6.64 3.78
CA PRO A 25 -17.97 -6.88 4.99
C PRO A 25 -18.43 -5.61 5.72
N ASN A 26 -17.71 -4.50 5.52
CA ASN A 26 -17.96 -3.22 6.18
C ASN A 26 -17.98 -2.06 5.15
N PRO A 27 -19.03 -1.95 4.30
CA PRO A 27 -19.10 -0.91 3.29
C PRO A 27 -19.10 0.50 3.88
N ASN A 28 -18.43 1.45 3.21
CA ASN A 28 -18.22 2.85 3.64
C ASN A 28 -17.37 3.02 4.91
N ASP A 29 -16.76 1.94 5.40
CA ASP A 29 -15.86 1.96 6.54
C ASP A 29 -14.45 1.54 6.10
N GLN A 30 -13.41 1.99 6.83
CA GLN A 30 -12.02 1.65 6.52
C GLN A 30 -11.58 2.04 5.10
N GLY A 31 -12.15 3.12 4.55
CA GLY A 31 -11.96 3.49 3.15
C GLY A 31 -10.50 3.75 2.75
N PHE A 32 -9.70 4.35 3.64
CA PHE A 32 -8.28 4.56 3.38
C PHE A 32 -7.49 3.24 3.47
N GLU A 33 -7.79 2.40 4.46
CA GLU A 33 -7.19 1.07 4.59
C GLU A 33 -7.44 0.20 3.35
N LYS A 34 -8.66 0.22 2.80
CA LYS A 34 -9.02 -0.52 1.59
C LYS A 34 -8.20 -0.12 0.37
N MET A 35 -7.70 1.11 0.31
CA MET A 35 -6.86 1.59 -0.78
C MET A 35 -5.38 1.20 -0.66
N ILE A 36 -4.88 0.94 0.56
CA ILE A 36 -3.45 0.80 0.83
C ILE A 36 -3.02 -0.55 1.41
N SER A 37 -3.94 -1.30 2.04
CA SER A 37 -3.63 -2.51 2.79
C SER A 37 -3.42 -3.72 1.88
N GLY A 38 -2.48 -4.58 2.28
CA GLY A 38 -2.17 -5.84 1.60
C GLY A 38 -3.34 -6.84 1.58
N MET A 39 -4.43 -6.61 2.31
CA MET A 39 -5.65 -7.39 2.18
C MET A 39 -6.35 -7.16 0.82
N TYR A 40 -6.26 -5.95 0.26
CA TYR A 40 -7.13 -5.50 -0.84
C TYR A 40 -6.40 -5.26 -2.17
N LEU A 41 -5.08 -5.02 -2.17
CA LEU A 41 -4.34 -4.68 -3.39
C LEU A 41 -4.49 -5.73 -4.50
N GLY A 42 -4.38 -7.02 -4.14
CA GLY A 42 -4.58 -8.11 -5.09
C GLY A 42 -6.00 -8.16 -5.67
N ASP A 43 -7.04 -7.81 -4.89
CA ASP A 43 -8.42 -7.79 -5.38
C ASP A 43 -8.67 -6.59 -6.31
N ILE A 44 -8.04 -5.44 -6.07
CA ILE A 44 -8.05 -4.32 -7.02
C ILE A 44 -7.44 -4.75 -8.35
N VAL A 45 -6.29 -5.44 -8.36
CA VAL A 45 -5.68 -5.96 -9.59
C VAL A 45 -6.61 -6.94 -10.31
N ARG A 46 -7.25 -7.87 -9.57
CA ARG A 46 -8.24 -8.79 -10.13
C ARG A 46 -9.38 -8.04 -10.83
N ARG A 47 -9.94 -7.00 -10.19
CA ARG A 47 -11.04 -6.20 -10.77
C ARG A 47 -10.63 -5.50 -12.05
N VAL A 48 -9.42 -4.96 -12.10
CA VAL A 48 -8.89 -4.36 -13.33
C VAL A 48 -8.76 -5.42 -14.44
N ILE A 49 -8.20 -6.60 -14.14
CA ILE A 49 -8.06 -7.69 -15.12
C ILE A 49 -9.44 -8.17 -15.60
N LEU A 50 -10.40 -8.35 -14.69
CA LEU A 50 -11.78 -8.70 -15.02
C LEU A 50 -12.37 -7.69 -15.99
N ARG A 51 -12.33 -6.40 -15.67
CA ARG A 51 -12.89 -5.35 -16.51
C ARG A 51 -12.27 -5.34 -17.91
N MET A 52 -10.95 -5.49 -17.99
CA MET A 52 -10.26 -5.56 -19.28
C MET A 52 -10.62 -6.81 -20.09
N SER A 53 -10.90 -7.93 -19.42
CA SER A 53 -11.33 -9.19 -20.06
C SER A 53 -12.77 -9.09 -20.59
N GLU A 54 -13.63 -8.32 -19.91
CA GLU A 54 -15.01 -8.08 -20.36
C GLU A 54 -15.08 -7.11 -21.55
N GLU A 55 -14.17 -6.13 -21.60
CA GLU A 55 -14.16 -5.10 -22.63
C GLU A 55 -13.31 -5.47 -23.87
N SER A 56 -12.41 -6.45 -23.76
CA SER A 56 -11.49 -6.83 -24.83
C SER A 56 -11.05 -8.30 -24.74
N ASP A 57 -10.55 -8.84 -25.84
CA ASP A 57 -10.05 -10.21 -25.95
C ASP A 57 -8.57 -10.36 -25.50
N VAL A 58 -8.01 -9.35 -24.81
CA VAL A 58 -6.58 -9.29 -24.46
C VAL A 58 -6.10 -10.49 -23.62
N PHE A 59 -6.99 -11.09 -22.84
CA PHE A 59 -6.74 -12.28 -22.02
C PHE A 59 -7.47 -13.54 -22.53
N GLY A 60 -8.08 -13.47 -23.72
CA GLY A 60 -8.97 -14.52 -24.23
C GLY A 60 -10.34 -14.54 -23.55
N PRO A 61 -11.03 -15.70 -23.51
CA PRO A 61 -12.31 -15.84 -22.84
C PRO A 61 -12.24 -15.47 -21.35
N VAL A 62 -13.26 -14.78 -20.84
CA VAL A 62 -13.31 -14.37 -19.44
C VAL A 62 -13.38 -15.61 -18.53
N SER A 63 -12.37 -15.77 -17.68
CA SER A 63 -12.35 -16.83 -16.68
C SER A 63 -13.35 -16.58 -15.56
N SER A 64 -14.10 -17.62 -15.18
CA SER A 64 -15.01 -17.58 -14.02
C SER A 64 -14.29 -17.26 -12.70
N ARG A 65 -12.99 -17.59 -12.60
CA ARG A 65 -12.15 -17.29 -11.42
C ARG A 65 -12.02 -15.81 -11.17
N LEU A 66 -12.06 -14.99 -12.23
CA LEU A 66 -11.95 -13.53 -12.10
C LEU A 66 -13.14 -12.92 -11.36
N TYR A 67 -14.29 -13.60 -11.26
CA TYR A 67 -15.45 -13.12 -10.47
C TYR A 67 -15.36 -13.47 -8.99
N LEU A 68 -14.40 -14.32 -8.58
CA LEU A 68 -14.24 -14.72 -7.18
C LEU A 68 -13.44 -13.67 -6.41
N PRO A 69 -14.04 -12.96 -5.43
CA PRO A 69 -13.33 -11.97 -4.63
C PRO A 69 -12.13 -12.59 -3.92
N PHE A 70 -11.05 -11.83 -3.83
CA PHE A 70 -9.81 -12.21 -3.13
C PHE A 70 -9.11 -13.48 -3.65
N THR A 71 -9.47 -13.99 -4.84
CA THR A 71 -8.73 -15.11 -5.45
C THR A 71 -7.27 -14.73 -5.75
N LEU A 72 -7.03 -13.48 -6.13
CA LEU A 72 -5.69 -12.92 -6.33
C LEU A 72 -5.29 -12.17 -5.06
N ARG A 73 -4.43 -12.79 -4.25
CA ARG A 73 -3.90 -12.19 -3.01
C ARG A 73 -2.63 -11.40 -3.28
N THR A 74 -2.33 -10.42 -2.43
CA THR A 74 -1.16 -9.54 -2.59
C THR A 74 0.19 -10.25 -2.70
N PRO A 75 0.48 -11.37 -2.02
CA PRO A 75 1.73 -12.11 -2.26
C PRO A 75 1.86 -12.64 -3.71
N LEU A 76 0.74 -13.02 -4.34
CA LEU A 76 0.73 -13.45 -5.74
C LEU A 76 0.89 -12.24 -6.67
N MET A 77 0.23 -11.12 -6.36
CA MET A 77 0.44 -9.85 -7.07
C MET A 77 1.91 -9.40 -7.00
N ALA A 78 2.54 -9.48 -5.83
CA ALA A 78 3.95 -9.14 -5.65
C ALA A 78 4.87 -10.05 -6.49
N ALA A 79 4.61 -11.36 -6.48
CA ALA A 79 5.35 -12.31 -7.32
C ALA A 79 5.18 -12.06 -8.83
N MET A 80 4.04 -11.52 -9.28
CA MET A 80 3.87 -11.09 -10.67
C MET A 80 4.58 -9.77 -10.97
N HIS A 81 4.55 -8.82 -10.03
CA HIS A 81 5.16 -7.50 -10.22
C HIS A 81 6.69 -7.56 -10.23
N GLU A 82 7.27 -8.40 -9.37
CA GLU A 82 8.72 -8.58 -9.21
C GLU A 82 9.30 -9.67 -10.13
N ASP A 83 8.52 -10.15 -11.11
CA ASP A 83 8.98 -11.09 -12.11
C ASP A 83 9.86 -10.38 -13.16
N ASP A 84 11.17 -10.54 -13.03
CA ASP A 84 12.18 -10.00 -13.93
C ASP A 84 12.60 -10.98 -15.04
N SER A 85 11.97 -12.17 -15.10
CA SER A 85 12.30 -13.15 -16.12
C SER A 85 11.92 -12.64 -17.51
N PRO A 86 12.72 -12.90 -18.57
CA PRO A 86 12.44 -12.40 -19.92
C PRO A 86 11.05 -12.78 -20.44
N GLU A 87 10.57 -13.94 -20.01
CA GLU A 87 9.28 -14.50 -20.39
C GLU A 87 8.17 -14.26 -19.37
N LEU A 88 8.41 -13.55 -18.27
CA LEU A 88 7.42 -13.33 -17.21
C LEU A 88 6.75 -14.65 -16.76
N THR A 89 7.60 -15.60 -16.37
CA THR A 89 7.22 -16.98 -16.04
C THR A 89 6.30 -17.08 -14.82
N GLN A 90 6.52 -16.25 -13.80
CA GLN A 90 5.64 -16.18 -12.62
C GLN A 90 4.30 -15.56 -12.97
N VAL A 91 4.28 -14.52 -13.81
CA VAL A 91 3.04 -13.96 -14.34
C VAL A 91 2.24 -15.03 -15.09
N ALA A 92 2.89 -15.75 -16.00
CA ALA A 92 2.24 -16.82 -16.75
C ALA A 92 1.68 -17.93 -15.84
N ARG A 93 2.49 -18.36 -14.86
CA ARG A 93 2.10 -19.40 -13.88
C ARG A 93 0.90 -18.97 -13.04
N ILE A 94 0.91 -17.75 -12.49
CA ILE A 94 -0.17 -17.27 -11.62
C ILE A 94 -1.45 -17.07 -12.42
N LEU A 95 -1.37 -16.50 -13.62
CA LEU A 95 -2.55 -16.34 -14.48
C LEU A 95 -3.16 -17.70 -14.84
N LYS A 96 -2.34 -18.69 -15.17
CA LYS A 96 -2.80 -20.05 -15.45
C LYS A 96 -3.36 -20.74 -14.20
N ASP A 97 -2.55 -20.88 -13.16
CA ASP A 97 -2.85 -21.77 -12.02
C ASP A 97 -3.89 -21.16 -11.07
N VAL A 98 -3.95 -19.83 -10.95
CA VAL A 98 -4.83 -19.15 -9.99
C VAL A 98 -6.07 -18.58 -10.67
N LEU A 99 -5.88 -17.93 -11.82
CA LEU A 99 -6.94 -17.24 -12.55
C LEU A 99 -7.51 -18.04 -13.72
N ASP A 100 -6.98 -19.22 -14.04
CA ASP A 100 -7.44 -20.04 -15.17
C ASP A 100 -7.40 -19.28 -16.52
N ILE A 101 -6.30 -18.54 -16.73
CA ILE A 101 -6.01 -17.77 -17.94
C ILE A 101 -4.69 -18.33 -18.54
N PRO A 102 -4.76 -19.41 -19.34
CA PRO A 102 -3.59 -20.03 -19.95
C PRO A 102 -3.10 -19.29 -21.21
N ASP A 103 -1.85 -19.55 -21.59
CA ASP A 103 -1.28 -19.28 -22.92
C ASP A 103 -1.37 -17.84 -23.45
N ILE A 104 -1.36 -16.84 -22.56
CA ILE A 104 -1.41 -15.44 -22.97
C ILE A 104 -0.07 -14.93 -23.54
N PRO A 105 -0.11 -14.04 -24.56
CA PRO A 105 1.10 -13.51 -25.17
C PRO A 105 1.92 -12.65 -24.20
N LEU A 106 3.24 -12.57 -24.41
CA LEU A 106 4.15 -11.76 -23.58
C LEU A 106 3.70 -10.30 -23.43
N LYS A 107 3.07 -9.72 -24.45
CA LYS A 107 2.51 -8.36 -24.39
C LYS A 107 1.40 -8.22 -23.34
N ALA A 108 0.52 -9.21 -23.22
CA ALA A 108 -0.53 -9.24 -22.20
C ALA A 108 0.06 -9.50 -20.80
N ARG A 109 1.08 -10.35 -20.67
CA ARG A 109 1.83 -10.52 -19.41
C ARG A 109 2.45 -9.19 -18.94
N LYS A 110 3.10 -8.45 -19.84
CA LYS A 110 3.65 -7.11 -19.55
C LYS A 110 2.58 -6.10 -19.12
N LEU A 111 1.35 -6.24 -19.63
CA LEU A 111 0.23 -5.40 -19.21
C LEU A 111 -0.18 -5.70 -17.76
N VAL A 112 -0.22 -6.97 -17.36
CA VAL A 112 -0.48 -7.38 -15.96
C VAL A 112 0.55 -6.81 -15.01
N VAL A 113 1.85 -6.84 -15.38
CA VAL A 113 2.91 -6.21 -14.57
C VAL A 113 2.66 -4.71 -14.41
N LYS A 114 2.27 -4.00 -15.47
CA LYS A 114 1.93 -2.56 -15.39
C LYS A 114 0.72 -2.27 -14.51
N ILE A 115 -0.29 -3.15 -14.51
CA ILE A 115 -1.44 -3.02 -13.61
C ILE A 115 -0.97 -3.16 -12.15
N CYS A 116 -0.12 -4.16 -11.88
CA CYS A 116 0.45 -4.36 -10.54
C CYS A 116 1.28 -3.14 -10.10
N ASP A 117 2.09 -2.57 -11.00
CA ASP A 117 2.87 -1.35 -10.77
C ASP A 117 1.98 -0.16 -10.35
N VAL A 118 0.97 0.17 -11.16
CA VAL A 118 0.09 1.31 -10.89
C VAL A 118 -0.65 1.18 -9.56
N VAL A 119 -1.19 -0.01 -9.27
CA VAL A 119 -1.89 -0.26 -7.99
C VAL A 119 -0.94 -0.17 -6.80
N THR A 120 0.25 -0.77 -6.91
CA THR A 120 1.28 -0.75 -5.84
C THR A 120 1.79 0.66 -5.59
N ARG A 121 2.14 1.40 -6.65
CA ARG A 121 2.64 2.76 -6.54
C ARG A 121 1.61 3.69 -5.92
N ARG A 122 0.33 3.58 -6.33
CA ARG A 122 -0.75 4.33 -5.70
C ARG A 122 -0.84 4.04 -4.20
N ALA A 123 -0.89 2.77 -3.82
CA ALA A 123 -1.01 2.36 -2.42
C ALA A 123 0.16 2.86 -1.56
N ALA A 124 1.39 2.69 -2.04
CA ALA A 124 2.60 3.14 -1.35
C ALA A 124 2.66 4.66 -1.18
N ARG A 125 2.29 5.42 -2.22
CA ARG A 125 2.24 6.89 -2.17
C ARG A 125 1.17 7.41 -1.23
N LEU A 126 0.00 6.76 -1.18
CA LEU A 126 -1.06 7.10 -0.21
C LEU A 126 -0.61 6.81 1.22
N ALA A 127 0.02 5.66 1.47
CA ALA A 127 0.58 5.33 2.78
C ALA A 127 1.64 6.35 3.22
N ALA A 128 2.54 6.77 2.31
CA ALA A 128 3.51 7.83 2.57
C ALA A 128 2.85 9.18 2.90
N ALA A 129 1.81 9.57 2.15
CA ALA A 129 1.05 10.79 2.44
C ALA A 129 0.40 10.74 3.83
N GLY A 130 -0.08 9.57 4.24
CA GLY A 130 -0.46 9.31 5.62
C GLY A 130 0.69 9.65 6.57
N ILE A 131 1.82 8.96 6.46
CA ILE A 131 2.97 9.12 7.36
C ILE A 131 3.35 10.59 7.48
N VAL A 132 3.44 11.30 6.35
CA VAL A 132 3.73 12.73 6.32
C VAL A 132 2.65 13.56 7.01
N GLY A 133 1.37 13.21 6.87
CA GLY A 133 0.29 13.86 7.60
C GLY A 133 0.49 13.82 9.12
N ILE A 134 0.96 12.69 9.66
CA ILE A 134 1.32 12.57 11.08
C ILE A 134 2.54 13.42 11.40
N LEU A 135 3.63 13.32 10.61
CA LEU A 135 4.84 14.11 10.79
C LEU A 135 4.54 15.60 10.81
N LYS A 136 3.69 16.08 9.91
CA LYS A 136 3.19 17.45 9.86
C LYS A 136 2.38 17.81 11.08
N LYS A 137 1.50 16.94 11.56
CA LYS A 137 0.75 17.16 12.80
C LYS A 137 1.67 17.41 13.99
N ILE A 138 2.75 16.64 14.11
CA ILE A 138 3.70 16.72 15.22
C ILE A 138 4.89 17.66 14.98
N GLY A 139 4.89 18.43 13.88
CA GLY A 139 5.95 19.39 13.54
C GLY A 139 7.30 18.77 13.20
N ARG A 140 7.30 17.58 12.60
CA ARG A 140 8.48 16.84 12.10
C ARG A 140 8.60 16.87 10.57
N ASP A 141 7.80 17.67 9.89
CA ASP A 141 7.86 17.91 8.43
C ASP A 141 8.59 19.22 8.09
N GLY A 142 9.28 19.85 9.04
CA GLY A 142 9.93 21.16 8.84
C GLY A 142 8.98 22.37 8.84
N SER A 143 7.66 22.19 8.96
CA SER A 143 6.69 23.30 8.94
C SER A 143 6.42 23.94 10.30
N GLY A 144 6.93 23.37 11.40
CA GLY A 144 6.65 23.83 12.78
C GLY A 144 5.42 23.22 13.43
N GLY A 145 4.69 22.39 12.68
CA GLY A 145 3.53 21.67 13.16
C GLY A 145 2.24 22.47 13.02
N ILE A 146 1.11 21.77 12.91
CA ILE A 146 -0.22 22.39 12.80
C ILE A 146 -0.75 22.85 14.17
N THR A 147 -0.14 22.37 15.26
CA THR A 147 -0.57 22.61 16.64
C THR A 147 0.35 23.56 17.42
N GLY A 148 1.39 24.12 16.78
CA GLY A 148 2.38 24.95 17.45
C GLY A 148 2.58 26.30 16.76
N GLY A 149 2.39 27.41 17.49
CA GLY A 149 2.68 28.77 17.01
C GLY A 149 4.18 29.09 16.90
N ARG A 150 5.03 28.11 16.60
CA ARG A 150 6.49 28.28 16.55
C ARG A 150 6.92 28.76 15.17
N SER A 151 7.63 29.89 15.14
CA SER A 151 8.23 30.46 13.92
C SER A 151 9.20 29.48 13.24
N ARG A 152 9.24 29.49 11.91
CA ARG A 152 10.13 28.67 11.05
C ARG A 152 11.63 28.81 11.40
N SER A 153 12.04 29.88 12.08
CA SER A 153 13.44 30.23 12.32
C SER A 153 14.15 29.40 13.43
N ASP A 154 13.44 28.70 14.31
CA ASP A 154 14.04 28.03 15.50
C ASP A 154 13.89 26.49 15.52
N ILE A 155 13.41 25.88 14.43
CA ILE A 155 13.15 24.42 14.43
C ILE A 155 14.41 23.67 14.01
N LYS A 156 15.22 23.30 14.99
CA LYS A 156 16.26 22.27 14.79
C LYS A 156 15.58 20.94 14.48
N MET A 157 15.71 20.47 13.24
CA MET A 157 15.18 19.17 12.81
C MET A 157 15.76 18.05 13.68
N ARG A 158 14.86 17.24 14.25
CA ARG A 158 15.25 16.05 15.01
C ARG A 158 15.09 14.83 14.14
N ARG A 159 16.03 13.90 14.26
CA ARG A 159 15.90 12.58 13.66
C ARG A 159 14.62 11.92 14.19
N THR A 160 13.79 11.44 13.28
CA THR A 160 12.51 10.82 13.57
C THR A 160 12.52 9.42 12.96
N ALA A 161 12.30 8.41 13.79
CA ALA A 161 12.10 7.05 13.32
C ALA A 161 10.61 6.79 13.12
N VAL A 162 10.24 6.25 11.96
CA VAL A 162 8.91 5.71 11.67
C VAL A 162 9.04 4.20 11.74
N ALA A 163 8.60 3.61 12.84
CA ALA A 163 8.55 2.16 13.00
C ALA A 163 7.42 1.58 12.16
N VAL A 164 7.73 0.60 11.33
CA VAL A 164 6.79 -0.10 10.45
C VAL A 164 6.84 -1.59 10.74
N GLU A 165 5.65 -2.16 10.89
CA GLU A 165 5.41 -3.58 11.02
C GLU A 165 4.38 -4.00 9.96
N GLY A 166 4.55 -5.19 9.37
CA GLY A 166 3.61 -5.75 8.41
C GLY A 166 4.26 -6.34 7.16
N SER A 167 3.72 -7.46 6.70
CA SER A 167 4.24 -8.24 5.57
C SER A 167 4.28 -7.47 4.25
N LEU A 168 3.35 -6.52 4.05
CA LEU A 168 3.33 -5.70 2.85
C LEU A 168 4.64 -4.90 2.69
N TYR A 169 5.12 -4.28 3.76
CA TYR A 169 6.35 -3.48 3.70
C TYR A 169 7.62 -4.35 3.73
N THR A 170 7.59 -5.46 4.49
CA THR A 170 8.79 -6.31 4.66
C THR A 170 9.02 -7.23 3.47
N GLN A 171 7.97 -7.77 2.86
CA GLN A 171 8.06 -8.80 1.81
C GLN A 171 7.88 -8.27 0.39
N TYR A 172 7.27 -7.09 0.19
CA TYR A 172 7.06 -6.52 -1.13
C TYR A 172 8.03 -5.36 -1.39
N THR A 173 9.09 -5.62 -2.15
CA THR A 173 10.20 -4.68 -2.36
C THR A 173 9.75 -3.45 -3.13
N MET A 174 8.95 -3.62 -4.20
CA MET A 174 8.44 -2.49 -4.98
C MET A 174 7.55 -1.55 -4.15
N PHE A 175 6.74 -2.09 -3.23
CA PHE A 175 5.92 -1.26 -2.33
C PHE A 175 6.81 -0.41 -1.41
N ARG A 176 7.85 -1.02 -0.84
CA ARG A 176 8.81 -0.33 0.02
C ARG A 176 9.53 0.79 -0.74
N GLU A 177 10.01 0.52 -1.95
CA GLU A 177 10.69 1.52 -2.78
C GLU A 177 9.79 2.71 -3.10
N TYR A 178 8.55 2.48 -3.57
CA TYR A 178 7.60 3.56 -3.85
C TYR A 178 7.20 4.35 -2.61
N LEU A 179 7.16 3.71 -1.43
CA LEU A 179 6.89 4.41 -0.18
C LEU A 179 8.04 5.37 0.17
N HIS A 180 9.29 4.92 0.04
CA HIS A 180 10.47 5.77 0.28
C HIS A 180 10.59 6.90 -0.75
N GLU A 181 10.36 6.60 -2.03
CA GLU A 181 10.31 7.61 -3.10
C GLU A 181 9.31 8.71 -2.77
N ALA A 182 8.08 8.31 -2.40
CA ALA A 182 7.01 9.25 -2.05
C ALA A 182 7.33 10.07 -0.80
N LEU A 183 7.92 9.46 0.24
CA LEU A 183 8.35 10.18 1.44
C LEU A 183 9.38 11.27 1.09
N ASN A 184 10.38 10.93 0.27
CA ASN A 184 11.40 11.88 -0.17
C ASN A 184 10.80 13.02 -0.99
N GLU A 185 9.89 12.71 -1.92
CA GLU A 185 9.23 13.70 -2.77
C GLU A 185 8.35 14.67 -1.95
N ILE A 186 7.53 14.14 -1.03
CA ILE A 186 6.58 14.96 -0.26
C ILE A 186 7.31 15.82 0.78
N LEU A 187 8.34 15.29 1.45
CA LEU A 187 9.09 16.02 2.49
C LEU A 187 10.16 16.95 1.92
N GLY A 188 10.71 16.64 0.75
CA GLY A 188 11.91 17.27 0.22
C GLY A 188 13.19 16.75 0.88
N GLU A 189 14.30 16.74 0.13
CA GLU A 189 15.57 16.11 0.53
C GLU A 189 16.16 16.61 1.86
N ASP A 190 15.93 17.89 2.19
CA ASP A 190 16.42 18.51 3.42
C ASP A 190 15.72 17.98 4.66
N ILE A 191 14.43 17.68 4.57
CA ILE A 191 13.64 17.15 5.70
C ILE A 191 13.70 15.63 5.71
N ALA A 192 13.63 14.99 4.53
CA ALA A 192 13.56 13.54 4.40
C ALA A 192 14.77 12.83 5.01
N ARG A 193 15.97 13.41 4.94
CA ARG A 193 17.19 12.86 5.59
C ARG A 193 17.07 12.72 7.12
N HIS A 194 16.14 13.42 7.74
CA HIS A 194 15.85 13.32 9.18
C HIS A 194 14.78 12.29 9.51
N VAL A 195 14.07 11.74 8.53
CA VAL A 195 13.02 10.74 8.71
C VAL A 195 13.56 9.39 8.25
N VAL A 196 13.56 8.40 9.14
CA VAL A 196 14.04 7.05 8.85
C VAL A 196 12.93 6.06 9.09
N VAL A 197 12.57 5.28 8.07
CA VAL A 197 11.62 4.17 8.23
C VAL A 197 12.39 2.94 8.70
N ILE A 198 12.00 2.38 9.85
CA ILE A 198 12.64 1.21 10.44
C ILE A 198 11.64 0.06 10.54
N VAL A 199 12.09 -1.16 10.24
CA VAL A 199 11.28 -2.37 10.47
C VAL A 199 11.39 -2.72 11.94
N THR A 200 10.25 -3.05 12.56
CA THR A 200 10.21 -3.59 13.93
C THR A 200 9.58 -4.97 13.92
N GLU A 201 10.16 -5.89 14.69
CA GLU A 201 9.58 -7.21 14.97
C GLU A 201 8.78 -7.12 16.26
N ASP A 202 7.54 -7.65 16.24
CA ASP A 202 6.65 -7.73 17.40
C ASP A 202 6.49 -6.41 18.18
N GLY A 203 6.13 -5.35 17.45
CA GLY A 203 5.84 -4.05 18.06
C GLY A 203 4.62 -4.12 18.98
N SER A 204 3.66 -4.99 18.64
CA SER A 204 2.45 -5.19 19.43
C SER A 204 2.72 -5.86 20.79
N GLY A 205 3.49 -6.95 20.84
CA GLY A 205 3.83 -7.66 22.07
C GLY A 205 4.77 -6.86 22.97
N THR A 206 5.85 -6.34 22.38
CA THR A 206 6.82 -5.51 23.12
C THR A 206 6.18 -4.23 23.65
N GLY A 207 5.35 -3.56 22.84
CA GLY A 207 4.65 -2.34 23.21
C GLY A 207 3.67 -2.56 24.36
N ALA A 208 2.88 -3.64 24.29
CA ALA A 208 1.95 -4.01 25.36
C ALA A 208 2.67 -4.31 26.68
N ALA A 209 3.79 -5.05 26.62
CA ALA A 209 4.60 -5.37 27.79
C ALA A 209 5.23 -4.12 28.44
N LEU A 210 5.77 -3.18 27.65
CA LEU A 210 6.32 -1.92 28.16
C LEU A 210 5.24 -1.04 28.80
N LEU A 211 4.06 -0.94 28.17
CA LEU A 211 2.94 -0.19 28.74
C LEU A 211 2.51 -0.79 30.09
N ALA A 212 2.35 -2.11 30.15
CA ALA A 212 2.04 -2.81 31.39
C ALA A 212 3.12 -2.58 32.47
N ALA A 213 4.39 -2.65 32.09
CA ALA A 213 5.51 -2.39 32.99
C ALA A 213 5.49 -0.94 33.53
N SER A 214 5.28 0.06 32.68
CA SER A 214 5.21 1.47 33.09
C SER A 214 4.06 1.75 34.07
N HIS A 215 2.94 1.07 33.92
CA HIS A 215 1.82 1.16 34.86
C HIS A 215 2.04 0.35 36.14
N SER A 216 2.82 -0.72 36.08
CA SER A 216 3.18 -1.52 37.27
C SER A 216 4.19 -0.82 38.19
N SER A 217 5.02 0.08 37.66
CA SER A 217 6.01 0.84 38.43
C SER A 217 5.43 2.04 39.20
N GLU A 218 4.15 2.37 39.02
CA GLU A 218 3.44 3.42 39.77
C GLU A 218 2.64 2.89 40.98
N ASN A 219 2.73 1.59 41.27
CA ASN A 219 2.20 0.93 42.49
C ASN A 219 3.33 0.44 43.39
#